data_AF-A0A1J4KDS6-F1
#
_entry.id   AF-A0A1J4KDS6-F1
#
_cell.length_a   1.000
_cell.length_b   1.000
_cell.length_c   1.000
_cell.angle_alpha   90.00
_cell.angle_beta   90.00
_cell.angle_gamma   90.00
#
_symmetry.space_group_name_H-M   'P 1'
#
loop_
_entity.id
_entity.type
_entity.pdbx_description
1 polymer ?
#
loop_
_entity_poly.entity_id
_entity_poly.type
_entity_poly.pdbx_seq_one_letter_code
_entity_poly.pdbx_strand_id
1 'polypeptide(L)'
;MENPAEVQELRNKLRMMKLPQEDILNVVRRQQRAIHKQKLANDTIRNEITEYEKQIANLDHDIEKYKTNEELQRLQQQFKSLTNKNSVVSADLAAEEGKRKKLEEEVSRANSKAGGFFKQSKENEVLQAQVRTMENRLDKALVRYNKTLTKLANMRAEIDECRKNRHTFRDVLKAAENELNRSDAHIADLIEISNDAYAERDRMKMELNRIKSAEKEDIQLYESELTRLNQTIEGQKITQNRPQQQSVIPSINSQLGSQSDQQEELVALTDQLQLTIQRTLDITKHATVQELFEAADNAERENFSLYNFVVEHGAAKSKLQDEIDALELQHKSLLSQVAQKDGEQSNDLELLTKKISDTQAVLDETLEKKQKDEENFTVIYAKIEELFNFLECKWDNAPDERTTVGPTNAMFCLSQIENVSATIMNDVCEKAKMMYQMRGQDPKTLLAENMSEISPNSKHIKPDMSVVIQSKTTIDSNKPLSLDELRAMIV
;
A
#
# COMPACT_ATOMS: atom_id res chain seq x y z
N MET A 1 -11.67 -63.90 -174.18
CA MET A 1 -11.72 -62.82 -175.19
C MET A 1 -10.89 -61.69 -174.65
N GLU A 2 -9.60 -61.73 -174.96
CA GLU A 2 -8.61 -60.79 -174.43
C GLU A 2 -8.55 -59.57 -175.35
N ASN A 3 -8.83 -58.40 -174.79
CA ASN A 3 -8.61 -57.12 -175.45
C ASN A 3 -7.10 -56.82 -175.34
N PRO A 4 -6.32 -56.90 -176.45
CA PRO A 4 -4.84 -56.84 -176.38
C PRO A 4 -4.30 -55.49 -175.87
N ALA A 5 -5.14 -54.45 -175.84
CA ALA A 5 -4.77 -53.12 -175.37
C ALA A 5 -4.61 -53.01 -173.84
N GLU A 6 -5.43 -53.70 -173.05
CA GLU A 6 -5.38 -53.64 -171.57
C GLU A 6 -4.16 -54.36 -171.00
N VAL A 7 -3.72 -55.44 -171.64
CA VAL A 7 -2.51 -56.18 -171.22
C VAL A 7 -1.25 -55.35 -171.48
N GLN A 8 -1.23 -54.55 -172.55
CA GLN A 8 -0.15 -53.61 -172.85
C GLN A 8 -0.11 -52.47 -171.83
N GLU A 9 -1.27 -51.98 -171.39
CA GLU A 9 -1.38 -50.88 -170.40
C GLU A 9 -0.97 -51.34 -168.99
N LEU A 10 -1.37 -52.55 -168.58
CA LEU A 10 -0.93 -53.15 -167.31
C LEU A 10 0.56 -53.47 -167.30
N ARG A 11 1.14 -53.92 -168.42
CA ARG A 11 2.61 -54.09 -168.53
C ARG A 11 3.35 -52.76 -168.45
N ASN A 12 2.81 -51.68 -169.02
CA ASN A 12 3.39 -50.35 -168.90
C ASN A 12 3.26 -49.75 -167.49
N LYS A 13 2.17 -50.02 -166.76
CA LYS A 13 2.02 -49.59 -165.35
C LYS A 13 2.91 -50.39 -164.39
N LEU A 14 3.09 -51.70 -164.59
CA LEU A 14 4.00 -52.51 -163.76
C LEU A 14 5.48 -52.11 -163.96
N ARG A 15 5.87 -51.66 -165.15
CA ARG A 15 7.23 -51.17 -165.45
C ARG A 15 7.54 -49.81 -164.79
N MET A 16 6.50 -49.05 -164.41
CA MET A 16 6.61 -47.75 -163.73
C MET A 16 6.58 -47.86 -162.19
N MET A 17 6.43 -49.05 -161.61
CA MET A 17 6.37 -49.25 -160.16
C MET A 17 7.71 -49.82 -159.64
N LYS A 18 8.70 -48.95 -159.39
CA LYS A 18 9.90 -49.32 -158.62
C LYS A 18 9.53 -49.42 -157.14
N LEU A 19 9.41 -50.65 -156.63
CA LEU A 19 9.14 -50.94 -155.21
C LEU A 19 10.45 -50.87 -154.39
N PRO A 20 10.57 -50.00 -153.35
CA PRO A 20 11.82 -49.79 -152.63
C PRO A 20 12.13 -50.92 -151.63
N GLN A 21 13.07 -51.82 -151.95
CA GLN A 21 13.54 -52.89 -151.06
C GLN A 21 14.45 -52.39 -149.92
N GLU A 22 15.00 -51.17 -150.02
CA GLU A 22 15.93 -50.58 -149.04
C GLU A 22 15.25 -50.20 -147.70
N ASP A 23 14.01 -49.73 -147.73
CA ASP A 23 13.34 -49.18 -146.54
C ASP A 23 13.00 -50.25 -145.49
N ILE A 24 12.63 -51.46 -145.91
CA ILE A 24 12.26 -52.56 -145.00
C ILE A 24 13.50 -53.09 -144.24
N LEU A 25 14.64 -53.23 -144.92
CA LEU A 25 15.89 -53.68 -144.30
C LEU A 25 16.42 -52.68 -143.26
N ASN A 26 16.27 -51.38 -143.54
CA ASN A 26 16.64 -50.32 -142.61
C ASN A 26 15.74 -50.32 -141.36
N VAL A 27 14.44 -50.59 -141.50
CA VAL A 27 13.51 -50.73 -140.36
C VAL A 27 13.86 -51.94 -139.49
N VAL A 28 14.15 -53.10 -140.08
CA VAL A 28 14.52 -54.32 -139.33
C VAL A 28 15.83 -54.14 -138.56
N ARG A 29 16.87 -53.54 -139.18
CA ARG A 29 18.12 -53.23 -138.47
C ARG A 29 17.91 -52.25 -137.33
N ARG A 30 17.04 -51.24 -137.52
CA ARG A 30 16.68 -50.27 -136.48
C ARG A 30 15.93 -50.95 -135.33
N GLN A 31 15.00 -51.87 -135.63
CA GLN A 31 14.31 -52.68 -134.63
C GLN A 31 15.26 -53.63 -133.88
N GLN A 32 16.20 -54.30 -134.56
CA GLN A 32 17.17 -55.17 -133.89
C GLN A 32 18.08 -54.40 -132.93
N ARG A 33 18.52 -53.19 -133.30
CA ARG A 33 19.26 -52.30 -132.38
C ARG A 33 18.40 -51.85 -131.21
N ALA A 34 17.12 -51.53 -131.44
CA ALA A 34 16.18 -51.17 -130.38
C ALA A 34 15.96 -52.33 -129.40
N ILE A 35 15.78 -53.55 -129.89
CA ILE A 35 15.63 -54.77 -129.09
C ILE A 35 16.90 -55.03 -128.27
N HIS A 36 18.08 -54.88 -128.87
CA HIS A 36 19.34 -55.04 -128.13
C HIS A 36 19.49 -54.00 -127.02
N LYS A 37 19.16 -52.74 -127.28
CA LYS A 37 19.17 -51.67 -126.28
C LYS A 37 18.16 -51.95 -125.16
N GLN A 38 16.99 -52.47 -125.49
CA GLN A 38 15.97 -52.84 -124.51
C GLN A 38 16.39 -54.05 -123.66
N LYS A 39 17.08 -55.04 -124.25
CA LYS A 39 17.66 -56.15 -123.48
C LYS A 39 18.70 -55.68 -122.48
N LEU A 40 19.64 -54.83 -122.91
CA LEU A 40 20.62 -54.23 -122.00
C LEU A 40 19.95 -53.43 -120.88
N ALA A 41 18.93 -52.61 -121.19
CA ALA A 41 18.18 -51.88 -120.18
C ALA A 41 17.45 -52.81 -119.20
N ASN A 42 16.85 -53.90 -119.70
CA ASN A 42 16.19 -54.90 -118.85
C ASN A 42 17.20 -55.63 -117.94
N ASP A 43 18.40 -55.92 -118.43
CA ASP A 43 19.46 -56.54 -117.62
C ASP A 43 19.98 -55.57 -116.54
N THR A 44 20.11 -54.26 -116.85
CA THR A 44 20.42 -53.23 -115.84
C THR A 44 19.33 -53.16 -114.77
N ILE A 45 18.06 -53.07 -115.15
CA ILE A 45 16.93 -53.02 -114.20
C ILE A 45 16.88 -54.27 -113.33
N ARG A 46 17.14 -55.46 -113.88
CA ARG A 46 17.18 -56.70 -113.09
C ARG A 46 18.30 -56.68 -112.05
N ASN A 47 19.47 -56.15 -112.40
CA ASN A 47 20.56 -56.00 -111.45
C ASN A 47 20.20 -55.01 -110.35
N GLU A 48 19.60 -53.86 -110.68
CA GLU A 48 19.12 -52.87 -109.71
C GLU A 48 18.05 -53.45 -108.78
N ILE A 49 17.08 -54.21 -109.31
CA ILE A 49 16.07 -54.91 -108.49
C ILE A 49 16.75 -55.85 -107.50
N THR A 50 17.74 -56.63 -107.97
CA THR A 50 18.46 -57.58 -107.10
C THR A 50 19.24 -56.86 -105.99
N GLU A 51 19.79 -55.67 -106.28
CA GLU A 51 20.47 -54.85 -105.27
C GLU A 51 19.49 -54.26 -104.25
N TYR A 52 18.33 -53.75 -104.70
CA TYR A 52 17.30 -53.25 -103.79
C TYR A 52 16.70 -54.36 -102.93
N GLU A 53 16.47 -55.55 -103.48
CA GLU A 53 16.01 -56.72 -102.71
C GLU A 53 17.00 -57.08 -101.60
N LYS A 54 18.31 -57.03 -101.87
CA LYS A 54 19.34 -57.22 -100.83
C LYS A 54 19.33 -56.13 -99.76
N GLN A 55 19.14 -54.87 -100.14
CA GLN A 55 19.07 -53.76 -99.19
C GLN A 55 17.84 -53.88 -98.27
N ILE A 56 16.68 -54.24 -98.84
CA ILE A 56 15.45 -54.46 -98.06
C ILE A 56 15.63 -55.61 -97.08
N ALA A 57 16.19 -56.74 -97.53
CA ALA A 57 16.44 -57.88 -96.66
C ALA A 57 17.38 -57.55 -95.48
N ASN A 58 18.40 -56.71 -95.72
CA ASN A 58 19.30 -56.25 -94.66
C ASN A 58 18.58 -55.33 -93.66
N LEU A 59 17.75 -54.40 -94.15
CA LEU A 59 16.95 -53.52 -93.29
C LEU A 59 15.95 -54.30 -92.43
N ASP A 60 15.28 -55.29 -93.02
CA ASP A 60 14.36 -56.16 -92.28
C ASP A 60 15.07 -56.95 -91.19
N HIS A 61 16.28 -57.44 -91.47
CA HIS A 61 17.11 -58.13 -90.47
C HIS A 61 17.52 -57.21 -89.32
N ASP A 62 17.89 -55.98 -89.61
CA ASP A 62 18.24 -55.01 -88.57
C ASP A 62 17.01 -54.58 -87.76
N ILE A 63 15.85 -54.39 -88.40
CA ILE A 63 14.57 -54.11 -87.71
C ILE A 63 14.22 -55.24 -86.75
N GLU A 64 14.34 -56.50 -87.18
CA GLU A 64 14.06 -57.63 -86.31
C GLU A 64 15.05 -57.70 -85.15
N LYS A 65 16.35 -57.47 -85.37
CA LYS A 65 17.32 -57.34 -84.27
C LYS A 65 16.94 -56.26 -83.27
N TYR A 66 16.48 -55.09 -83.73
CA TYR A 66 16.03 -54.01 -82.86
C TYR A 66 14.80 -54.40 -82.04
N LYS A 67 13.83 -55.11 -82.64
CA LYS A 67 12.64 -55.60 -81.94
C LYS A 67 12.97 -56.71 -80.95
N THR A 68 13.87 -57.62 -81.29
CA THR A 68 14.24 -58.76 -80.43
C THR A 68 15.32 -58.39 -79.40
N ASN A 69 15.83 -57.17 -79.41
CA ASN A 69 16.80 -56.72 -78.43
C ASN A 69 16.14 -56.59 -77.04
N GLU A 70 16.34 -57.62 -76.21
CA GLU A 70 15.79 -57.68 -74.86
C GLU A 70 16.23 -56.51 -73.98
N GLU A 71 17.45 -55.99 -74.14
CA GLU A 71 17.94 -54.86 -73.35
C GLU A 71 17.18 -53.58 -73.67
N LEU A 72 16.90 -53.34 -74.95
CA LEU A 72 16.11 -52.18 -75.38
C LEU A 72 14.68 -52.27 -74.86
N GLN A 73 14.06 -53.46 -74.90
CA GLN A 73 12.72 -53.67 -74.34
C GLN A 73 12.70 -53.46 -72.81
N ARG A 74 13.69 -53.97 -72.09
CA ARG A 74 13.84 -53.75 -70.63
C ARG A 74 13.99 -52.27 -70.32
N LEU A 75 14.82 -51.55 -71.07
CA LEU A 75 15.03 -50.13 -70.88
C LEU A 75 13.74 -49.33 -71.18
N GLN A 76 12.99 -49.71 -72.22
CA GLN A 76 11.71 -49.08 -72.54
C GLN A 76 10.64 -49.35 -71.46
N GLN A 77 10.61 -50.54 -70.87
CA GLN A 77 9.74 -50.85 -69.73
C GLN A 77 10.15 -50.04 -68.48
N GLN A 78 11.45 -49.92 -68.20
CA GLN A 78 11.96 -49.09 -67.12
C GLN A 78 11.62 -47.61 -67.32
N PHE A 79 11.77 -47.10 -68.54
CA PHE A 79 11.38 -45.74 -68.89
C PHE A 79 9.89 -45.50 -68.60
N LYS A 80 9.00 -46.36 -69.12
CA LYS A 80 7.55 -46.26 -68.84
C LYS A 80 7.25 -46.32 -67.34
N SER A 81 7.91 -47.20 -66.59
CA SER A 81 7.75 -47.32 -65.13
C SER A 81 8.18 -46.05 -64.40
N LEU A 82 9.35 -45.49 -64.76
CA LEU A 82 9.86 -44.24 -64.18
C LEU A 82 9.00 -43.05 -64.56
N THR A 83 8.51 -42.97 -65.80
CA THR A 83 7.56 -41.92 -66.22
C THR A 83 6.28 -41.97 -65.41
N ASN A 84 5.71 -43.16 -65.21
CA ASN A 84 4.51 -43.33 -64.38
C ASN A 84 4.78 -42.93 -62.92
N LYS A 85 5.90 -43.37 -62.34
CA LYS A 85 6.30 -42.96 -60.99
C LYS A 85 6.47 -41.45 -60.88
N ASN A 86 7.10 -40.81 -61.87
CA ASN A 86 7.28 -39.36 -61.87
C ASN A 86 5.94 -38.62 -61.98
N SER A 87 4.99 -39.14 -62.77
CA SER A 87 3.64 -38.59 -62.85
C SER A 87 2.89 -38.69 -61.52
N VAL A 88 3.02 -39.80 -60.80
CA VAL A 88 2.39 -39.98 -59.47
C VAL A 88 3.03 -39.03 -58.46
N VAL A 89 4.37 -38.98 -58.39
CA VAL A 89 5.09 -38.08 -57.47
C VAL A 89 4.76 -36.62 -57.76
N SER A 90 4.65 -36.23 -59.03
CA SER A 90 4.24 -34.87 -59.41
C SER A 90 2.81 -34.53 -58.98
N ALA A 91 1.88 -35.50 -59.04
CA ALA A 91 0.51 -35.31 -58.57
C ALA A 91 0.44 -35.22 -57.05
N ASP A 92 1.19 -36.06 -56.34
CA ASP A 92 1.30 -36.03 -54.88
C ASP A 92 1.92 -34.71 -54.39
N LEU A 93 2.97 -34.24 -55.07
CA LEU A 93 3.59 -32.94 -54.79
C LEU A 93 2.58 -31.80 -54.93
N ALA A 94 1.81 -31.77 -56.03
CA ALA A 94 0.78 -30.76 -56.24
C ALA A 94 -0.33 -30.82 -55.16
N ALA A 95 -0.70 -32.01 -54.72
CA ALA A 95 -1.67 -32.19 -53.65
C ALA A 95 -1.15 -31.68 -52.29
N GLU A 96 0.11 -31.98 -51.95
CA GLU A 96 0.76 -31.49 -50.73
C GLU A 96 0.99 -29.97 -50.76
N GLU A 97 1.36 -29.40 -51.91
CA GLU A 97 1.43 -27.94 -52.08
C GLU A 97 0.08 -27.27 -51.86
N GLY A 98 -1.01 -27.90 -52.34
CA GLY A 98 -2.38 -27.46 -52.07
C GLY A 98 -2.74 -27.50 -50.58
N LYS A 99 -2.34 -28.55 -49.85
CA LYS A 99 -2.53 -28.65 -48.39
C LYS A 99 -1.71 -27.61 -47.63
N ARG A 100 -0.43 -27.44 -47.99
CA ARG A 100 0.46 -26.43 -47.40
C ARG A 100 -0.16 -25.04 -47.52
N LYS A 101 -0.65 -24.69 -48.71
CA LYS A 101 -1.31 -23.39 -48.95
C LYS A 101 -2.54 -23.20 -48.08
N LYS A 102 -3.40 -24.21 -47.95
CA LYS A 102 -4.59 -24.15 -47.07
C LYS A 102 -4.19 -23.94 -45.60
N LEU A 103 -3.19 -24.67 -45.11
CA LEU A 103 -2.70 -24.51 -43.75
C LEU A 103 -2.09 -23.12 -43.53
N GLU A 104 -1.32 -22.59 -44.48
CA GLU A 104 -0.79 -21.23 -44.40
C GLU A 104 -1.89 -20.18 -44.35
N GLU A 105 -2.95 -20.34 -45.15
CA GLU A 105 -4.13 -19.47 -45.09
C GLU A 105 -4.88 -19.61 -43.75
N GLU A 106 -5.01 -20.81 -43.19
CA GLU A 106 -5.62 -21.04 -41.87
C GLU A 106 -4.80 -20.40 -40.74
N VAL A 107 -3.48 -20.56 -40.75
CA VAL A 107 -2.56 -19.90 -39.81
C VAL A 107 -2.63 -18.39 -39.94
N SER A 108 -2.65 -17.87 -41.18
CA SER A 108 -2.80 -16.43 -41.43
C SER A 108 -4.15 -15.90 -40.92
N ARG A 109 -5.24 -16.62 -41.17
CA ARG A 109 -6.59 -16.31 -40.64
C ARG A 109 -6.64 -16.37 -39.11
N ALA A 110 -5.97 -17.33 -38.49
CA ALA A 110 -5.91 -17.44 -37.03
C ALA A 110 -5.11 -16.28 -36.42
N ASN A 111 -3.96 -15.93 -37.01
CA ASN A 111 -3.13 -14.81 -36.57
C ASN A 111 -3.84 -13.46 -36.74
N SER A 112 -4.59 -13.26 -37.83
CA SER A 112 -5.37 -12.04 -38.04
C SER A 112 -6.56 -11.95 -37.07
N LYS A 113 -7.28 -13.06 -36.83
CA LYS A 113 -8.35 -13.12 -35.81
C LYS A 113 -7.83 -12.88 -34.40
N ALA A 114 -6.67 -13.41 -34.06
CA ALA A 114 -6.01 -13.17 -32.77
C ALA A 114 -5.49 -11.73 -32.62
N GLY A 115 -5.60 -10.88 -33.66
CA GLY A 115 -5.18 -9.48 -33.63
C GLY A 115 -3.66 -9.30 -33.61
N GLY A 116 -2.89 -10.34 -33.95
CA GLY A 116 -1.44 -10.35 -33.87
C GLY A 116 -0.91 -10.51 -32.44
N PHE A 117 0.29 -11.08 -32.32
CA PHE A 117 0.98 -11.33 -31.04
C PHE A 117 1.10 -10.08 -30.16
N PHE A 118 1.29 -8.90 -30.77
CA PHE A 118 1.40 -7.63 -30.06
C PHE A 118 0.11 -7.19 -29.37
N LYS A 119 -1.07 -7.49 -29.94
CA LYS A 119 -2.35 -7.13 -29.30
C LYS A 119 -2.58 -7.97 -28.05
N GLN A 120 -2.34 -9.29 -28.15
CA GLN A 120 -2.43 -10.19 -27.00
C GLN A 120 -1.43 -9.81 -25.90
N SER A 121 -0.19 -9.45 -26.27
CA SER A 121 0.81 -8.98 -25.30
C SER A 121 0.35 -7.71 -24.59
N LYS A 122 -0.19 -6.74 -25.33
CA LYS A 122 -0.69 -5.47 -24.76
C LYS A 122 -1.91 -5.70 -23.86
N GLU A 123 -2.85 -6.56 -24.27
CA GLU A 123 -4.00 -6.93 -23.44
C GLU A 123 -3.55 -7.60 -22.14
N ASN A 124 -2.57 -8.51 -22.21
CA ASN A 124 -2.02 -9.16 -21.02
C ASN A 124 -1.29 -8.17 -20.10
N GLU A 125 -0.55 -7.21 -20.67
CA GLU A 125 0.09 -6.13 -19.90
C GLU A 125 -0.93 -5.25 -19.18
N VAL A 126 -2.02 -4.87 -19.85
CA VAL A 126 -3.13 -4.11 -19.24
C VAL A 126 -3.80 -4.90 -18.14
N LEU A 127 -4.08 -6.19 -18.36
CA LEU A 127 -4.65 -7.07 -17.33
C LEU A 127 -3.72 -7.20 -16.11
N GLN A 128 -2.42 -7.36 -16.32
CA GLN A 128 -1.45 -7.40 -15.23
C GLN A 128 -1.39 -6.07 -14.45
N ALA A 129 -1.42 -4.93 -15.14
CA ALA A 129 -1.47 -3.62 -14.48
C ALA A 129 -2.75 -3.46 -13.63
N GLN A 130 -3.88 -3.94 -14.13
CA GLN A 130 -5.15 -3.95 -13.40
C GLN A 130 -5.09 -4.87 -12.18
N VAL A 131 -4.53 -6.07 -12.30
CA VAL A 131 -4.32 -7.01 -11.18
C VAL A 131 -3.46 -6.35 -10.10
N ARG A 132 -2.31 -5.76 -10.47
CA ARG A 132 -1.44 -5.04 -9.51
C ARG A 132 -2.18 -3.89 -8.82
N THR A 133 -3.05 -3.19 -9.53
CA THR A 133 -3.85 -2.10 -8.96
C THR A 133 -4.88 -2.63 -7.97
N MET A 134 -5.53 -3.74 -8.28
CA MET A 134 -6.48 -4.39 -7.36
C MET A 134 -5.78 -4.97 -6.13
N GLU A 135 -4.62 -5.60 -6.28
CA GLU A 135 -3.79 -6.09 -5.18
C GLU A 135 -3.40 -4.95 -4.24
N ASN A 136 -2.88 -3.83 -4.78
CA ASN A 136 -2.55 -2.66 -3.97
C ASN A 136 -3.76 -2.06 -3.24
N ARG A 137 -4.95 -2.10 -3.85
CA ARG A 137 -6.19 -1.65 -3.21
C ARG A 137 -6.61 -2.60 -2.09
N LEU A 138 -6.47 -3.90 -2.31
CA LEU A 138 -6.74 -4.93 -1.31
C LEU A 138 -5.80 -4.80 -0.11
N ASP A 139 -4.50 -4.64 -0.34
CA ASP A 139 -3.51 -4.44 0.72
C ASP A 139 -3.81 -3.19 1.55
N LYS A 140 -4.13 -2.07 0.89
CA LYS A 140 -4.55 -0.85 1.59
C LYS A 140 -5.83 -1.07 2.41
N ALA A 141 -6.79 -1.84 1.90
CA ALA A 141 -8.00 -2.18 2.63
C ALA A 141 -7.72 -3.09 3.83
N LEU A 142 -6.83 -4.08 3.68
CA LEU A 142 -6.39 -4.98 4.75
C LEU A 142 -5.64 -4.23 5.85
N VAL A 143 -4.72 -3.33 5.49
CA VAL A 143 -4.01 -2.48 6.46
C VAL A 143 -5.00 -1.59 7.23
N ARG A 144 -5.98 -0.98 6.53
CA ARG A 144 -7.04 -0.20 7.19
C ARG A 144 -7.86 -1.06 8.14
N TYR A 145 -8.30 -2.24 7.69
CA TYR A 145 -9.07 -3.19 8.48
C TYR A 145 -8.33 -3.59 9.76
N ASN A 146 -7.06 -3.99 9.64
CA ASN A 146 -6.21 -4.36 10.78
C ASN A 146 -6.02 -3.18 11.74
N LYS A 147 -5.82 -1.96 11.22
CA LYS A 147 -5.74 -0.75 12.06
C LYS A 147 -7.05 -0.52 12.84
N THR A 148 -8.21 -0.68 12.20
CA THR A 148 -9.51 -0.62 12.90
C THR A 148 -9.66 -1.73 13.92
N LEU A 149 -9.15 -2.93 13.65
CA LEU A 149 -9.22 -4.07 14.57
C LEU A 149 -8.37 -3.82 15.83
N THR A 150 -7.15 -3.29 15.67
CA THR A 150 -6.31 -2.86 16.80
C THR A 150 -6.99 -1.75 17.61
N LYS A 151 -7.59 -0.76 16.95
CA LYS A 151 -8.33 0.31 17.63
C LYS A 151 -9.51 -0.25 18.44
N LEU A 152 -10.25 -1.21 17.87
CA LEU A 152 -11.36 -1.88 18.54
C LEU A 152 -10.88 -2.70 19.75
N ALA A 153 -9.76 -3.39 19.62
CA ALA A 153 -9.15 -4.12 20.73
C ALA A 153 -8.77 -3.19 21.89
N ASN A 154 -8.15 -2.04 21.59
CA ASN A 154 -7.78 -1.04 22.59
C ASN A 154 -9.03 -0.46 23.29
N MET A 155 -10.06 -0.07 22.53
CA MET A 155 -11.31 0.42 23.13
C MET A 155 -11.99 -0.63 24.01
N ARG A 156 -11.92 -1.92 23.65
CA ARG A 156 -12.44 -3.01 24.49
C ARG A 156 -11.66 -3.12 25.80
N ALA A 157 -10.33 -3.02 25.74
CA ALA A 157 -9.50 -3.01 26.93
C ALA A 157 -9.81 -1.83 27.85
N GLU A 158 -9.97 -0.62 27.30
CA GLU A 158 -10.39 0.57 28.04
C GLU A 158 -11.77 0.38 28.70
N ILE A 159 -12.75 -0.19 27.98
CA ILE A 159 -14.07 -0.49 28.55
C ILE A 159 -13.97 -1.47 29.72
N ASP A 160 -13.14 -2.51 29.60
CA ASP A 160 -12.97 -3.49 30.67
C ASP A 160 -12.23 -2.92 31.88
N GLU A 161 -11.27 -2.02 31.67
CA GLU A 161 -10.63 -1.26 32.74
C GLU A 161 -11.63 -0.32 33.45
N CYS A 162 -12.43 0.44 32.70
CA CYS A 162 -13.50 1.27 33.28
C CYS A 162 -14.51 0.43 34.07
N ARG A 163 -14.83 -0.80 33.63
CA ARG A 163 -15.72 -1.71 34.36
C ARG A 163 -15.09 -2.18 35.68
N LYS A 164 -13.80 -2.54 35.68
CA LYS A 164 -13.06 -2.87 36.90
C LYS A 164 -13.04 -1.70 37.87
N ASN A 165 -12.69 -0.51 37.39
CA ASN A 165 -12.68 0.71 38.21
C ASN A 165 -14.07 1.02 38.77
N ARG A 166 -15.12 0.88 37.97
CA ARG A 166 -16.49 1.06 38.46
C ARG A 166 -16.87 0.05 39.54
N HIS A 167 -16.39 -1.19 39.44
CA HIS A 167 -16.61 -2.19 40.47
C HIS A 167 -15.89 -1.83 41.77
N THR A 168 -14.60 -1.46 41.71
CA THR A 168 -13.83 -1.06 42.89
C THR A 168 -14.43 0.19 43.54
N PHE A 169 -14.84 1.19 42.75
CA PHE A 169 -15.52 2.38 43.27
C PHE A 169 -16.84 2.04 43.97
N ARG A 170 -17.64 1.10 43.44
CA ARG A 170 -18.86 0.64 44.14
C ARG A 170 -18.55 -0.03 45.46
N ASP A 171 -17.48 -0.82 45.53
CA ASP A 171 -17.10 -1.50 46.76
C ASP A 171 -16.64 -0.49 47.82
N VAL A 172 -15.86 0.52 47.42
CA VAL A 172 -15.45 1.64 48.30
C VAL A 172 -16.66 2.44 48.77
N LEU A 173 -17.58 2.79 47.88
CA LEU A 173 -18.82 3.51 48.25
C LEU A 173 -19.65 2.70 49.25
N LYS A 174 -19.82 1.39 49.01
CA LYS A 174 -20.56 0.52 49.92
C LYS A 174 -19.86 0.40 51.27
N ALA A 175 -18.53 0.36 51.30
CA ALA A 175 -17.75 0.37 52.54
C ALA A 175 -17.96 1.67 53.32
N ALA A 176 -17.89 2.83 52.64
CA ALA A 176 -18.12 4.13 53.23
C ALA A 176 -19.56 4.30 53.76
N GLU A 177 -20.56 3.83 53.02
CA GLU A 177 -21.97 3.81 53.47
C GLU A 177 -22.14 2.94 54.73
N ASN A 178 -21.50 1.77 54.78
CA ASN A 178 -21.55 0.91 55.97
C ASN A 178 -20.86 1.55 57.18
N GLU A 179 -19.76 2.26 56.97
CA GLU A 179 -19.05 2.97 58.04
C GLU A 179 -19.86 4.15 58.57
N LEU A 180 -20.51 4.91 57.68
CA LEU A 180 -21.46 5.96 58.06
C LEU A 180 -22.61 5.38 58.90
N ASN A 181 -23.24 4.30 58.44
CA ASN A 181 -24.33 3.66 59.18
C ASN A 181 -23.88 3.13 60.55
N ARG A 182 -22.63 2.63 60.66
CA ARG A 182 -22.05 2.23 61.96
C ARG A 182 -21.82 3.42 62.88
N SER A 183 -21.32 4.53 62.35
CA SER A 183 -21.15 5.77 63.11
C SER A 183 -22.49 6.30 63.60
N ASP A 184 -23.51 6.33 62.75
CA ASP A 184 -24.86 6.77 63.11
C ASP A 184 -25.48 5.88 64.20
N ALA A 185 -25.30 4.56 64.09
CA ALA A 185 -25.73 3.62 65.13
C ALA A 185 -24.99 3.84 66.46
N HIS A 186 -23.68 4.08 66.41
CA HIS A 186 -22.88 4.39 67.60
C HIS A 186 -23.29 5.73 68.24
N ILE A 187 -23.60 6.75 67.43
CA ILE A 187 -24.12 8.03 67.93
C ILE A 187 -25.48 7.83 68.59
N ALA A 188 -26.37 7.02 68.00
CA ALA A 188 -27.67 6.71 68.59
C ALA A 188 -27.52 5.99 69.94
N ASP A 189 -26.62 5.01 70.04
CA ASP A 189 -26.30 4.31 71.29
C ASP A 189 -25.75 5.26 72.37
N LEU A 190 -24.83 6.16 72.01
CA LEU A 190 -24.33 7.18 72.93
C LEU A 190 -25.42 8.14 73.42
N ILE A 191 -26.39 8.49 72.57
CA ILE A 191 -27.53 9.32 72.96
C ILE A 191 -28.42 8.56 73.96
N GLU A 192 -28.66 7.26 73.74
CA GLU A 192 -29.42 6.42 74.66
C GLU A 192 -28.74 6.31 76.02
N ILE A 193 -27.45 5.97 76.05
CA ILE A 193 -26.64 5.90 77.29
C ILE A 193 -26.64 7.24 78.01
N SER A 194 -26.52 8.36 77.28
CA SER A 194 -26.54 9.70 77.85
C SER A 194 -27.91 10.04 78.47
N ASN A 195 -29.01 9.69 77.79
CA ASN A 195 -30.36 9.88 78.32
C ASN A 195 -30.60 9.05 79.58
N ASP A 196 -30.14 7.80 79.61
CA ASP A 196 -30.23 6.93 80.79
C ASP A 196 -29.43 7.50 81.97
N ALA A 197 -28.20 7.98 81.72
CA ALA A 197 -27.39 8.64 82.74
C ALA A 197 -28.05 9.92 83.27
N TYR A 198 -28.72 10.70 82.40
CA TYR A 198 -29.49 11.86 82.83
C TYR A 198 -30.70 11.47 83.68
N ALA A 199 -31.44 10.42 83.29
CA ALA A 199 -32.59 9.92 84.05
C ALA A 199 -32.18 9.43 85.44
N GLU A 200 -31.11 8.64 85.54
CA GLU A 200 -30.57 8.18 86.82
C GLU A 200 -30.05 9.34 87.68
N ARG A 201 -29.33 10.31 87.08
CA ARG A 201 -28.91 11.52 87.80
C ARG A 201 -30.11 12.28 88.37
N ASP A 202 -31.18 12.45 87.59
CA ASP A 202 -32.35 13.20 88.02
C ASP A 202 -33.12 12.45 89.11
N ARG A 203 -33.18 11.12 89.03
CA ARG A 203 -33.68 10.25 90.10
C ARG A 203 -32.89 10.43 91.41
N MET A 204 -31.55 10.40 91.34
CA MET A 204 -30.70 10.60 92.52
C MET A 204 -30.83 12.01 93.11
N LYS A 205 -31.01 13.04 92.27
CA LYS A 205 -31.29 14.41 92.74
C LYS A 205 -32.63 14.50 93.46
N MET A 206 -33.68 13.84 92.96
CA MET A 206 -34.97 13.78 93.65
C MET A 206 -34.84 13.09 95.01
N GLU A 207 -34.14 11.96 95.08
CA GLU A 207 -33.91 11.25 96.34
C GLU A 207 -33.08 12.07 97.34
N LEU A 208 -32.03 12.76 96.87
CA LEU A 208 -31.25 13.67 97.69
C LEU A 208 -32.12 14.79 98.29
N ASN A 209 -33.01 15.38 97.47
CA ASN A 209 -33.92 16.42 97.95
C ASN A 209 -34.92 15.87 98.99
N ARG A 210 -35.40 14.63 98.79
CA ARG A 210 -36.27 13.95 99.75
C ARG A 210 -35.55 13.72 101.09
N ILE A 211 -34.33 13.19 101.05
CA ILE A 211 -33.51 12.96 102.25
C ILE A 211 -33.24 14.29 102.98
N LYS A 212 -32.87 15.36 102.25
CA LYS A 212 -32.68 16.68 102.85
C LYS A 212 -33.94 17.24 103.52
N SER A 213 -35.12 16.99 102.95
CA SER A 213 -36.39 17.40 103.56
C SER A 213 -36.66 16.62 104.85
N ALA A 214 -36.44 15.30 104.83
CA ALA A 214 -36.60 14.45 106.01
C ALA A 214 -35.59 14.82 107.12
N GLU A 215 -34.33 15.05 106.77
CA GLU A 215 -33.29 15.51 107.71
C GLU A 215 -33.69 16.84 108.35
N LYS A 216 -34.23 17.79 107.57
CA LYS A 216 -34.70 19.07 108.09
C LYS A 216 -35.86 18.89 109.08
N GLU A 217 -36.80 17.99 108.79
CA GLU A 217 -37.90 17.66 109.70
C GLU A 217 -37.38 17.02 111.00
N ASP A 218 -36.45 16.07 110.90
CA ASP A 218 -35.81 15.42 112.04
C ASP A 218 -35.04 16.42 112.92
N ILE A 219 -34.30 17.34 112.31
CA ILE A 219 -33.62 18.44 113.04
C ILE A 219 -34.64 19.31 113.77
N GLN A 220 -35.75 19.68 113.12
CA GLN A 220 -36.81 20.48 113.77
C GLN A 220 -37.44 19.74 114.94
N LEU A 221 -37.72 18.45 114.78
CA LEU A 221 -38.24 17.61 115.86
C LEU A 221 -37.24 17.55 117.02
N TYR A 222 -35.96 17.31 116.73
CA TYR A 222 -34.90 17.27 117.72
C TYR A 222 -34.74 18.61 118.46
N GLU A 223 -34.72 19.74 117.75
CA GLU A 223 -34.67 21.07 118.35
C GLU A 223 -35.88 21.35 119.25
N SER A 224 -37.07 20.92 118.85
CA SER A 224 -38.30 21.08 119.65
C SER A 224 -38.24 20.27 120.95
N GLU A 225 -37.76 19.02 120.88
CA GLU A 225 -37.55 18.15 122.04
C GLU A 225 -36.44 18.70 122.95
N LEU A 226 -35.34 19.20 122.38
CA LEU A 226 -34.25 19.84 123.11
C LEU A 226 -34.74 21.10 123.84
N THR A 227 -35.59 21.90 123.19
CA THR A 227 -36.21 23.08 123.79
C THR A 227 -37.13 22.68 124.95
N ARG A 228 -37.95 21.63 124.78
CA ARG A 228 -38.82 21.09 125.86
C ARG A 228 -38.00 20.58 127.05
N LEU A 229 -36.94 19.83 126.80
CA LEU A 229 -36.04 19.32 127.83
C LEU A 229 -35.31 20.46 128.53
N ASN A 230 -34.81 21.46 127.79
CA ASN A 230 -34.19 22.65 128.38
C ASN A 230 -35.16 23.44 129.26
N GLN A 231 -36.40 23.65 128.84
CA GLN A 231 -37.44 24.27 129.67
C GLN A 231 -37.71 23.46 130.96
N THR A 232 -37.69 22.12 130.87
CA THR A 232 -37.84 21.23 132.02
C THR A 232 -36.65 21.36 132.98
N ILE A 233 -35.43 21.36 132.44
CA ILE A 233 -34.18 21.55 133.21
C ILE A 233 -34.13 22.95 133.82
N GLU A 234 -34.56 23.99 133.12
CA GLU A 234 -34.62 25.36 133.64
C GLU A 234 -35.65 25.47 134.77
N GLY A 235 -36.80 24.82 134.64
CA GLY A 235 -37.76 24.64 135.74
C GLY A 235 -37.18 23.89 136.95
N GLN A 236 -36.31 22.90 136.72
CA GLN A 236 -35.57 22.19 137.79
C GLN A 236 -34.42 23.03 138.38
N LYS A 237 -33.74 23.85 137.59
CA LYS A 237 -32.68 24.78 138.05
C LYS A 237 -33.25 25.93 138.89
N ILE A 238 -34.47 26.40 138.60
CA ILE A 238 -35.17 27.39 139.43
C ILE A 238 -35.52 26.81 140.83
N THR A 239 -35.69 25.49 140.95
CA THR A 239 -35.95 24.80 142.23
C THR A 239 -34.69 24.32 142.96
N GLN A 240 -33.52 24.39 142.34
CA GLN A 240 -32.22 24.03 142.93
C GLN A 240 -31.18 25.14 142.73
N ASN A 241 -31.37 26.29 143.41
CA ASN A 241 -30.28 27.25 143.57
C ASN A 241 -29.60 27.07 144.93
N ARG A 242 -28.40 26.47 144.95
CA ARG A 242 -27.30 26.94 145.81
C ARG A 242 -25.92 26.56 145.22
N PRO A 243 -24.89 27.42 145.37
CA PRO A 243 -23.67 27.43 144.56
C PRO A 243 -22.48 26.75 145.26
N GLN A 244 -21.43 26.35 144.51
CA GLN A 244 -19.99 26.36 144.85
C GLN A 244 -19.19 25.95 143.58
N GLN A 245 -18.26 26.73 143.03
CA GLN A 245 -16.88 27.08 143.45
C GLN A 245 -15.80 25.99 143.24
N GLN A 246 -14.91 26.30 142.27
CA GLN A 246 -13.44 26.32 142.31
C GLN A 246 -12.54 25.07 142.23
N SER A 247 -11.37 25.36 141.61
CA SER A 247 -10.00 24.80 141.74
C SER A 247 -9.63 23.63 140.82
N VAL A 248 -8.57 23.63 139.98
CA VAL A 248 -7.17 24.12 139.97
C VAL A 248 -6.16 23.12 140.58
N ILE A 249 -5.48 22.39 139.67
CA ILE A 249 -4.06 21.90 139.68
C ILE A 249 -3.73 20.82 140.77
N PRO A 250 -2.59 20.06 140.86
CA PRO A 250 -1.46 19.66 139.96
C PRO A 250 -1.14 18.13 139.97
N SER A 251 -0.04 17.68 139.32
CA SER A 251 1.21 17.23 140.00
C SER A 251 1.98 16.05 139.35
N ILE A 252 3.31 16.25 139.14
CA ILE A 252 4.48 15.36 139.44
C ILE A 252 4.54 13.96 138.76
N ASN A 253 5.66 13.35 138.34
CA ASN A 253 7.09 13.60 138.10
C ASN A 253 7.70 12.22 137.73
N SER A 254 8.96 12.20 137.26
CA SER A 254 9.97 11.13 137.48
C SER A 254 10.08 9.89 136.54
N GLN A 255 11.11 9.94 135.69
CA GLN A 255 12.32 9.08 135.65
C GLN A 255 12.31 7.56 135.29
N LEU A 256 13.45 7.19 134.67
CA LEU A 256 14.07 5.86 134.44
C LEU A 256 13.53 5.06 133.24
N GLY A 257 14.32 4.43 132.38
CA GLY A 257 15.76 4.14 132.37
C GLY A 257 16.09 3.23 131.16
N SER A 258 17.37 3.20 130.81
CA SER A 258 18.03 2.57 129.67
C SER A 258 17.73 1.07 129.46
N GLN A 259 17.18 0.71 128.29
CA GLN A 259 17.42 -0.52 127.50
C GLN A 259 16.63 -0.48 126.16
N SER A 260 16.43 0.72 125.60
CA SER A 260 15.41 1.01 124.58
C SER A 260 15.99 1.23 123.18
N ASP A 261 17.28 1.57 123.05
CA ASP A 261 17.80 2.22 121.83
C ASP A 261 17.63 1.43 120.52
N GLN A 262 17.69 0.08 120.51
CA GLN A 262 17.44 -0.70 119.28
C GLN A 262 15.95 -0.87 118.96
N GLN A 263 15.10 -0.89 119.98
CA GLN A 263 13.66 -1.04 119.82
C GLN A 263 13.02 0.32 119.54
N GLU A 264 13.59 1.40 120.08
CA GLU A 264 13.22 2.79 119.84
C GLU A 264 13.69 3.25 118.45
N GLU A 265 14.85 2.79 117.96
CA GLU A 265 15.28 3.05 116.58
C GLU A 265 14.41 2.29 115.57
N LEU A 266 14.01 1.04 115.86
CA LEU A 266 13.03 0.29 115.06
C LEU A 266 11.64 0.92 115.08
N VAL A 267 11.19 1.39 116.24
CA VAL A 267 9.90 2.10 116.37
C VAL A 267 9.97 3.46 115.66
N ALA A 268 11.05 4.22 115.81
CA ALA A 268 11.24 5.49 115.11
C ALA A 268 11.32 5.30 113.58
N LEU A 269 11.98 4.24 113.12
CA LEU A 269 12.02 3.89 111.69
C LEU A 269 10.64 3.45 111.18
N THR A 270 9.89 2.70 112.00
CA THR A 270 8.52 2.29 111.66
C THR A 270 7.60 3.50 111.59
N ASP A 271 7.67 4.40 112.57
CA ASP A 271 6.92 5.67 112.60
C ASP A 271 7.28 6.56 111.42
N GLN A 272 8.56 6.62 111.03
CA GLN A 272 9.04 7.35 109.87
C GLN A 272 8.49 6.75 108.55
N LEU A 273 8.52 5.43 108.39
CA LEU A 273 7.97 4.74 107.22
C LEU A 273 6.47 4.94 107.14
N GLN A 274 5.77 4.87 108.27
CA GLN A 274 4.32 5.05 108.35
C GLN A 274 3.91 6.50 108.04
N LEU A 275 4.66 7.49 108.55
CA LEU A 275 4.54 8.89 108.15
C LEU A 275 4.77 9.10 106.65
N THR A 276 5.75 8.40 106.08
CA THR A 276 6.07 8.51 104.65
C THR A 276 4.94 7.92 103.81
N ILE A 277 4.39 6.76 104.20
CA ILE A 277 3.23 6.14 103.55
C ILE A 277 2.01 7.07 103.62
N GLN A 278 1.71 7.62 104.80
CA GLN A 278 0.59 8.54 104.98
C GLN A 278 0.75 9.80 104.13
N ARG A 279 1.96 10.37 104.08
CA ARG A 279 2.27 11.54 103.26
C ARG A 279 2.14 11.25 101.77
N THR A 280 2.55 10.06 101.31
CA THR A 280 2.37 9.62 99.93
C THR A 280 0.89 9.45 99.58
N LEU A 281 0.09 8.87 100.46
CA LEU A 281 -1.37 8.74 100.30
C LEU A 281 -2.06 10.10 100.22
N ASP A 282 -1.69 11.05 101.09
CA ASP A 282 -2.22 12.42 101.08
C ASP A 282 -1.87 13.17 99.80
N ILE A 283 -0.64 13.03 99.29
CA ILE A 283 -0.20 13.67 98.05
C ILE A 283 -0.90 13.07 96.83
N THR A 284 -1.07 11.75 96.81
CA THR A 284 -1.71 11.01 95.70
C THR A 284 -3.24 11.02 95.78
N LYS A 285 -3.81 11.48 96.90
CA LYS A 285 -5.25 11.52 97.18
C LYS A 285 -5.94 10.15 97.19
N HIS A 286 -5.25 9.11 97.65
CA HIS A 286 -5.83 7.79 97.85
C HIS A 286 -6.03 7.49 99.34
N ALA A 287 -7.14 6.84 99.70
CA ALA A 287 -7.47 6.59 101.11
C ALA A 287 -6.72 5.37 101.68
N THR A 288 -6.29 4.46 100.82
CA THR A 288 -5.66 3.20 101.23
C THR A 288 -4.49 2.83 100.31
N VAL A 289 -3.47 2.17 100.88
CA VAL A 289 -2.30 1.68 100.11
C VAL A 289 -2.72 0.72 98.99
N GLN A 290 -3.77 -0.08 99.20
CA GLN A 290 -4.31 -1.00 98.20
C GLN A 290 -4.88 -0.26 96.98
N GLU A 291 -5.59 0.85 97.22
CA GLU A 291 -6.20 1.69 96.18
C GLU A 291 -5.13 2.42 95.35
N LEU A 292 -4.03 2.84 96.01
CA LEU A 292 -2.85 3.39 95.32
C LEU A 292 -2.20 2.36 94.40
N PHE A 293 -2.06 1.10 94.83
CA PHE A 293 -1.51 0.04 93.98
C PHE A 293 -2.44 -0.29 92.80
N GLU A 294 -3.75 -0.37 93.00
CA GLU A 294 -4.71 -0.58 91.91
C GLU A 294 -4.72 0.58 90.91
N ALA A 295 -4.63 1.82 91.40
CA ALA A 295 -4.50 3.01 90.55
C ALA A 295 -3.19 3.02 89.76
N ALA A 296 -2.08 2.61 90.40
CA ALA A 296 -0.77 2.47 89.75
C ALA A 296 -0.80 1.38 88.68
N ASP A 297 -1.36 0.20 88.96
CA ASP A 297 -1.52 -0.90 88.01
C ASP A 297 -2.37 -0.48 86.79
N ASN A 298 -3.47 0.24 87.03
CA ASN A 298 -4.30 0.77 85.95
C ASN A 298 -3.56 1.82 85.10
N ALA A 299 -2.82 2.73 85.73
CA ALA A 299 -2.00 3.70 85.03
C ALA A 299 -0.87 3.03 84.23
N GLU A 300 -0.30 1.94 84.74
CA GLU A 300 0.74 1.17 84.05
C GLU A 300 0.17 0.44 82.82
N ARG A 301 -1.03 -0.14 82.94
CA ARG A 301 -1.77 -0.74 81.82
C ARG A 301 -2.13 0.30 80.76
N GLU A 302 -2.61 1.47 81.16
CA GLU A 302 -2.93 2.56 80.25
C GLU A 302 -1.67 3.06 79.53
N ASN A 303 -0.58 3.28 80.25
CA ASN A 303 0.71 3.65 79.66
C ASN A 303 1.23 2.60 78.68
N PHE A 304 1.09 1.32 78.99
CA PHE A 304 1.50 0.24 78.08
C PHE A 304 0.65 0.23 76.80
N SER A 305 -0.66 0.44 76.94
CA SER A 305 -1.56 0.57 75.79
C SER A 305 -1.22 1.79 74.93
N LEU A 306 -0.97 2.95 75.54
CA LEU A 306 -0.56 4.17 74.85
C LEU A 306 0.80 4.01 74.17
N TYR A 307 1.75 3.34 74.81
CA TYR A 307 3.04 3.04 74.21
C TYR A 307 2.89 2.18 72.96
N ASN A 308 2.09 1.10 73.02
CA ASN A 308 1.83 0.26 71.86
C ASN A 308 1.13 1.05 70.74
N PHE A 309 0.14 1.88 71.09
CA PHE A 309 -0.52 2.77 70.14
C PHE A 309 0.47 3.72 69.45
N VAL A 310 1.37 4.35 70.21
CA VAL A 310 2.41 5.24 69.66
C VAL A 310 3.38 4.47 68.76
N VAL A 311 3.77 3.25 69.14
CA VAL A 311 4.65 2.40 68.33
C VAL A 311 3.97 1.99 67.02
N GLU A 312 2.71 1.56 67.08
CA GLU A 312 1.93 1.18 65.89
C GLU A 312 1.70 2.37 64.96
N HIS A 313 1.29 3.52 65.51
CA HIS A 313 1.13 4.74 64.72
C HIS A 313 2.46 5.28 64.19
N GLY A 314 3.57 5.09 64.92
CA GLY A 314 4.92 5.38 64.43
C GLY A 314 5.30 4.52 63.23
N ALA A 315 5.02 3.21 63.29
CA ALA A 315 5.23 2.29 62.18
C ALA A 315 4.33 2.60 60.98
N ALA A 316 3.05 2.93 61.22
CA ALA A 316 2.11 3.35 60.18
C ALA A 316 2.56 4.66 59.52
N LYS A 317 3.03 5.63 60.31
CA LYS A 317 3.59 6.88 59.80
C LYS A 317 4.82 6.65 58.93
N SER A 318 5.73 5.75 59.34
CA SER A 318 6.90 5.40 58.52
C SER A 318 6.49 4.79 57.18
N LYS A 319 5.52 3.86 57.17
CA LYS A 319 5.00 3.26 55.93
C LYS A 319 4.36 4.29 55.01
N LEU A 320 3.54 5.19 55.57
CA LEU A 320 2.93 6.27 54.79
C LEU A 320 3.99 7.22 54.22
N GLN A 321 5.07 7.49 54.97
CA GLN A 321 6.18 8.29 54.46
C GLN A 321 6.90 7.58 53.30
N ASP A 322 7.17 6.28 53.42
CA ASP A 322 7.79 5.50 52.35
C ASP A 322 6.91 5.47 51.08
N GLU A 323 5.58 5.41 51.25
CA GLU A 323 4.62 5.46 50.15
C GLU A 323 4.57 6.84 49.49
N ILE A 324 4.60 7.92 50.28
CA ILE A 324 4.71 9.31 49.77
C ILE A 324 6.00 9.46 48.96
N ASP A 325 7.14 9.04 49.49
CA ASP A 325 8.43 9.15 48.82
C ASP A 325 8.45 8.35 47.50
N ALA A 326 7.83 7.16 47.50
CA ALA A 326 7.67 6.35 46.28
C ALA A 326 6.76 7.03 45.23
N LEU A 327 5.65 7.62 45.65
CA LEU A 327 4.74 8.36 44.78
C LEU A 327 5.39 9.62 44.21
N GLU A 328 6.17 10.35 45.01
CA GLU A 328 6.93 11.51 44.55
C GLU A 328 7.98 11.12 43.49
N LEU A 329 8.66 9.99 43.67
CA LEU A 329 9.60 9.46 42.70
C LEU A 329 8.89 9.11 41.37
N GLN A 330 7.74 8.45 41.44
CA GLN A 330 6.93 8.13 40.26
C GLN A 330 6.44 9.40 39.55
N HIS A 331 5.95 10.39 40.30
CA HIS A 331 5.49 11.66 39.76
C HIS A 331 6.63 12.38 39.02
N LYS A 332 7.84 12.42 39.61
CA LYS A 332 9.02 13.01 38.97
C LYS A 332 9.42 12.27 37.69
N SER A 333 9.32 10.94 37.66
CA SER A 333 9.57 10.14 36.46
C SER A 333 8.55 10.44 35.35
N LEU A 334 7.26 10.52 35.69
CA LEU A 334 6.20 10.85 34.75
C LEU A 334 6.38 12.26 34.17
N LEU A 335 6.71 13.26 34.99
CA LEU A 335 7.01 14.61 34.50
C LEU A 335 8.18 14.63 33.51
N SER A 336 9.24 13.85 33.77
CA SER A 336 10.37 13.73 32.84
C SER A 336 9.96 13.09 31.51
N GLN A 337 9.09 12.08 31.54
CA GLN A 337 8.57 11.44 30.32
C GLN A 337 7.67 12.38 29.51
N VAL A 338 6.82 13.17 30.18
CA VAL A 338 5.98 14.18 29.53
C VAL A 338 6.85 15.23 28.85
N ALA A 339 7.84 15.79 29.55
CA ALA A 339 8.75 16.77 28.98
C ALA A 339 9.52 16.23 27.75
N GLN A 340 9.95 14.97 27.79
CA GLN A 340 10.61 14.33 26.65
C GLN A 340 9.65 14.15 25.47
N LYS A 341 8.44 13.64 25.71
CA LYS A 341 7.43 13.45 24.66
C LYS A 341 6.97 14.76 24.04
N ASP A 342 6.80 15.80 24.84
CA ASP A 342 6.43 17.13 24.34
C ASP A 342 7.53 17.72 23.46
N GLY A 343 8.81 17.52 23.83
CA GLY A 343 9.95 17.91 23.00
C GLY A 343 10.01 17.16 21.68
N GLU A 344 9.81 15.84 21.70
CA GLU A 344 9.75 15.00 20.49
C GLU A 344 8.57 15.42 19.58
N GLN A 345 7.38 15.62 20.16
CA GLN A 345 6.21 16.09 19.42
C GLN A 345 6.40 17.49 18.82
N SER A 346 7.06 18.40 19.55
CA SER A 346 7.37 19.74 19.06
C SER A 346 8.30 19.68 17.84
N ASN A 347 9.34 18.85 17.88
CA ASN A 347 10.26 18.67 16.75
C ASN A 347 9.56 18.05 15.52
N ASP A 348 8.68 17.07 15.74
CA ASP A 348 7.90 16.46 14.66
C ASP A 348 6.93 17.46 14.02
N LEU A 349 6.29 18.30 14.84
CA LEU A 349 5.41 19.38 14.35
C LEU A 349 6.19 20.43 13.55
N GLU A 350 7.39 20.81 14.00
CA GLU A 350 8.24 21.75 13.26
C GLU A 350 8.67 21.16 11.91
N LEU A 351 9.09 19.89 11.89
CA LEU A 351 9.45 19.19 10.65
C LEU A 351 8.27 19.09 9.68
N LEU A 352 7.08 18.78 10.19
CA LEU A 352 5.87 18.68 9.37
C LEU A 352 5.47 20.05 8.82
N THR A 353 5.57 21.10 9.63
CA THR A 353 5.33 22.49 9.22
C THR A 353 6.27 22.91 8.09
N LYS A 354 7.56 22.57 8.21
CA LYS A 354 8.55 22.82 7.16
C LYS A 354 8.21 22.07 5.87
N LYS A 355 7.87 20.78 5.95
CA LYS A 355 7.44 20.00 4.77
C LYS A 355 6.21 20.57 4.09
N ILE A 356 5.23 21.04 4.86
CA ILE A 356 4.03 21.68 4.32
C ILE A 356 4.42 22.96 3.58
N SER A 357 5.28 23.80 4.19
CA SER A 357 5.79 25.02 3.56
C SER A 357 6.52 24.74 2.25
N ASP A 358 7.42 23.75 2.24
CA ASP A 358 8.18 23.37 1.04
C ASP A 358 7.24 22.85 -0.07
N THR A 359 6.26 22.03 0.29
CA THR A 359 5.27 21.50 -0.67
C THR A 359 4.40 22.62 -1.24
N GLN A 360 4.01 23.59 -0.41
CA GLN A 360 3.22 24.73 -0.83
C GLN A 360 4.02 25.62 -1.81
N ALA A 361 5.29 25.87 -1.53
CA ALA A 361 6.16 26.63 -2.43
C ALA A 361 6.30 25.96 -3.81
N VAL A 362 6.49 24.63 -3.84
CA VAL A 362 6.53 23.87 -5.10
C VAL A 362 5.19 23.92 -5.83
N LEU A 363 4.06 23.84 -5.10
CA LEU A 363 2.73 23.94 -5.70
C LEU A 363 2.53 25.30 -6.36
N ASP A 364 2.87 26.39 -5.67
CA ASP A 364 2.74 27.74 -6.19
C ASP A 364 3.61 27.94 -7.44
N GLU A 365 4.85 27.44 -7.45
CA GLU A 365 5.73 27.49 -8.62
C GLU A 365 5.16 26.70 -9.81
N THR A 366 4.57 25.53 -9.57
CA THR A 366 3.94 24.73 -10.64
C THR A 366 2.67 25.36 -11.18
N LEU A 367 1.89 26.05 -10.34
CA LEU A 367 0.71 26.80 -10.79
C LEU A 367 1.10 27.99 -11.65
N GLU A 368 2.15 28.73 -11.27
CA GLU A 368 2.65 29.85 -12.07
C GLU A 368 3.16 29.38 -13.44
N LYS A 369 3.90 28.26 -13.48
CA LYS A 369 4.35 27.64 -14.74
C LYS A 369 3.17 27.22 -15.61
N LYS A 370 2.18 26.54 -15.02
CA LYS A 370 0.97 26.12 -15.74
C LYS A 370 0.24 27.32 -16.35
N GLN A 371 0.09 28.42 -15.60
CA GLN A 371 -0.57 29.62 -16.10
C GLN A 371 0.18 30.22 -17.30
N LYS A 372 1.51 30.35 -17.21
CA LYS A 372 2.35 30.82 -18.32
C LYS A 372 2.22 29.93 -19.55
N ASP A 373 2.19 28.61 -19.36
CA ASP A 373 2.02 27.66 -20.45
C ASP A 373 0.64 27.78 -21.10
N GLU A 374 -0.44 27.92 -20.30
CA GLU A 374 -1.80 28.14 -20.82
C GLU A 374 -1.92 29.45 -21.63
N GLU A 375 -1.29 30.54 -21.17
CA GLU A 375 -1.20 31.81 -21.90
C GLU A 375 -0.47 31.62 -23.24
N ASN A 376 0.68 30.92 -23.23
CA ASN A 376 1.46 30.61 -24.44
C ASN A 376 0.66 29.75 -25.43
N PHE A 377 -0.03 28.72 -24.95
CA PHE A 377 -0.87 27.86 -25.80
C PHE A 377 -2.02 28.65 -26.44
N THR A 378 -2.63 29.57 -25.71
CA THR A 378 -3.70 30.43 -26.24
C THR A 378 -3.21 31.28 -27.42
N VAL A 379 -2.00 31.86 -27.31
CA VAL A 379 -1.38 32.61 -28.41
C VAL A 379 -1.08 31.70 -29.62
N ILE A 380 -0.58 30.49 -29.38
CA ILE A 380 -0.30 29.52 -30.45
C ILE A 380 -1.59 29.10 -31.16
N TYR A 381 -2.66 28.78 -30.42
CA TYR A 381 -3.95 28.41 -31.01
C TYR A 381 -4.53 29.53 -31.87
N ALA A 382 -4.46 30.79 -31.40
CA ALA A 382 -4.89 31.93 -32.18
C ALA A 382 -4.10 32.06 -33.50
N LYS A 383 -2.79 31.82 -33.49
CA LYS A 383 -1.95 31.86 -34.71
C LYS A 383 -2.23 30.72 -35.67
N ILE A 384 -2.50 29.51 -35.16
CA ILE A 384 -2.92 28.38 -35.98
C ILE A 384 -4.27 28.70 -36.64
N GLU A 385 -5.20 29.30 -35.90
CA GLU A 385 -6.52 29.70 -36.41
C GLU A 385 -6.42 30.78 -37.50
N GLU A 386 -5.57 31.80 -37.29
CA GLU A 386 -5.26 32.81 -38.32
C GLU A 386 -4.74 32.15 -39.61
N LEU A 387 -3.78 31.21 -39.49
CA LEU A 387 -3.18 30.54 -40.64
C LEU A 387 -4.17 29.58 -41.34
N PHE A 388 -4.98 28.86 -40.56
CA PHE A 388 -6.00 27.95 -41.06
C PHE A 388 -7.05 28.70 -41.89
N ASN A 389 -7.49 29.85 -41.39
CA ASN A 389 -8.44 30.72 -42.08
C ASN A 389 -7.80 31.39 -43.31
N PHE A 390 -6.54 31.82 -43.23
CA PHE A 390 -5.83 32.40 -44.37
C PHE A 390 -5.67 31.43 -45.55
N LEU A 391 -5.46 30.15 -45.26
CA LEU A 391 -5.32 29.09 -46.28
C LEU A 391 -6.68 28.50 -46.72
N GLU A 392 -7.80 29.06 -46.26
CA GLU A 392 -9.16 28.59 -46.55
C GLU A 392 -9.34 27.07 -46.30
N CYS A 393 -8.71 26.57 -45.23
CA CYS A 393 -8.79 25.16 -44.88
C CYS A 393 -10.21 24.76 -44.44
N LYS A 394 -10.63 23.54 -44.76
CA LYS A 394 -11.98 23.04 -44.42
C LYS A 394 -12.01 22.43 -43.02
N TRP A 395 -13.03 22.78 -42.26
CA TRP A 395 -13.31 22.20 -40.93
C TRP A 395 -13.97 20.81 -40.99
N ASP A 396 -14.18 20.25 -42.19
CA ASP A 396 -14.82 18.96 -42.38
C ASP A 396 -14.02 17.85 -41.67
N ASN A 397 -14.67 17.13 -40.75
CA ASN A 397 -14.10 16.11 -39.85
C ASN A 397 -13.23 16.62 -38.68
N ALA A 398 -13.41 17.88 -38.25
CA ALA A 398 -12.80 18.34 -37.01
C ALA A 398 -13.25 17.46 -35.80
N PRO A 399 -12.31 16.99 -34.96
CA PRO A 399 -12.60 16.01 -33.90
C PRO A 399 -13.49 16.54 -32.77
N ASP A 400 -13.66 17.86 -32.66
CA ASP A 400 -14.48 18.51 -31.64
C ASP A 400 -15.68 19.29 -32.19
N GLU A 401 -15.96 19.20 -33.51
CA GLU A 401 -17.05 19.89 -34.21
C GLU A 401 -17.06 21.43 -34.02
N ARG A 402 -15.99 22.00 -33.45
CA ARG A 402 -15.84 23.44 -33.23
C ARG A 402 -15.05 24.06 -34.37
N THR A 403 -15.41 25.30 -34.72
CA THR A 403 -14.75 26.10 -35.76
C THR A 403 -13.66 27.03 -35.20
N THR A 404 -13.11 26.69 -34.02
CA THR A 404 -12.09 27.49 -33.31
C THR A 404 -10.98 26.57 -32.84
N VAL A 405 -9.73 27.00 -32.89
CA VAL A 405 -8.61 26.14 -32.52
C VAL A 405 -8.48 26.03 -31.00
N GLY A 406 -8.35 24.80 -30.51
CA GLY A 406 -8.18 24.44 -29.10
C GLY A 406 -7.33 23.17 -28.95
N PRO A 407 -7.11 22.71 -27.71
CA PRO A 407 -6.15 21.64 -27.43
C PRO A 407 -6.49 20.30 -28.10
N THR A 408 -7.77 20.03 -28.35
CA THR A 408 -8.24 18.80 -28.98
C THR A 408 -8.16 18.79 -30.50
N ASN A 409 -8.22 19.95 -31.15
CA ASN A 409 -8.28 20.05 -32.61
C ASN A 409 -7.05 20.73 -33.24
N ALA A 410 -6.13 21.29 -32.44
CA ALA A 410 -4.94 21.98 -32.93
C ALA A 410 -4.07 21.10 -33.85
N MET A 411 -3.88 19.83 -33.50
CA MET A 411 -3.14 18.88 -34.33
C MET A 411 -3.84 18.59 -35.65
N PHE A 412 -5.17 18.48 -35.64
CA PHE A 412 -5.96 18.30 -36.86
C PHE A 412 -5.83 19.53 -37.78
N CYS A 413 -5.93 20.73 -37.22
CA CYS A 413 -5.79 21.99 -37.97
C CYS A 413 -4.40 22.10 -38.62
N LEU A 414 -3.34 21.78 -37.88
CA LEU A 414 -1.97 21.76 -38.41
C LEU A 414 -1.78 20.76 -39.55
N SER A 415 -2.35 19.55 -39.44
CA SER A 415 -2.28 18.55 -40.52
C SER A 415 -3.01 19.00 -41.79
N GLN A 416 -4.14 19.71 -41.66
CA GLN A 416 -4.85 20.25 -42.84
C GLN A 416 -4.07 21.41 -43.48
N ILE A 417 -3.51 22.30 -42.67
CA ILE A 417 -2.60 23.37 -43.13
C ILE A 417 -1.43 22.78 -43.91
N GLU A 418 -0.83 21.70 -43.41
CA GLU A 418 0.27 20.99 -44.07
C GLU A 418 -0.16 20.42 -45.43
N ASN A 419 -1.30 19.73 -45.51
CA ASN A 419 -1.82 19.17 -46.75
C ASN A 419 -2.13 20.23 -47.81
N VAL A 420 -2.76 21.35 -47.42
CA VAL A 420 -3.06 22.46 -48.33
C VAL A 420 -1.77 23.12 -48.80
N SER A 421 -0.82 23.38 -47.89
CA SER A 421 0.49 23.95 -48.22
C SER A 421 1.27 23.06 -49.18
N ALA A 422 1.27 21.74 -48.97
CA ALA A 422 1.91 20.76 -49.85
C ALA A 422 1.25 20.75 -51.24
N THR A 423 -0.06 20.90 -51.32
CA THR A 423 -0.80 20.99 -52.59
C THR A 423 -0.43 22.26 -53.35
N ILE A 424 -0.44 23.41 -52.68
CA ILE A 424 -0.01 24.69 -53.28
C ILE A 424 1.43 24.60 -53.79
N MET A 425 2.32 24.00 -53.00
CA MET A 425 3.73 23.84 -53.37
C MET A 425 3.90 22.93 -54.59
N ASN A 426 3.15 21.81 -54.65
CA ASN A 426 3.13 20.92 -55.80
C ASN A 426 2.57 21.62 -57.05
N ASP A 427 1.49 22.39 -56.93
CA ASP A 427 0.91 23.16 -58.04
C ASP A 427 1.89 24.20 -58.59
N VAL A 428 2.63 24.89 -57.71
CA VAL A 428 3.69 25.82 -58.13
C VAL A 428 4.82 25.07 -58.83
N CYS A 429 5.25 23.92 -58.30
CA CYS A 429 6.24 23.06 -58.94
C CYS A 429 5.79 22.56 -60.32
N GLU A 430 4.53 22.13 -60.47
CA GLU A 430 3.97 21.67 -61.75
C GLU A 430 3.80 22.81 -62.75
N LYS A 431 3.33 23.99 -62.31
CA LYS A 431 3.29 25.20 -63.16
C LYS A 431 4.69 25.63 -63.59
N ALA A 432 5.68 25.56 -62.72
CA ALA A 432 7.08 25.81 -63.06
C ALA A 432 7.57 24.80 -64.10
N LYS A 433 7.36 23.49 -63.88
CA LYS A 433 7.70 22.43 -64.85
C LYS A 433 7.02 22.65 -66.20
N MET A 434 5.74 23.00 -66.23
CA MET A 434 5.02 23.30 -67.47
C MET A 434 5.55 24.56 -68.16
N MET A 435 5.90 25.62 -67.42
CA MET A 435 6.55 26.81 -68.01
C MET A 435 7.93 26.47 -68.59
N TYR A 436 8.69 25.59 -67.93
CA TYR A 436 9.97 25.09 -68.46
C TYR A 436 9.80 24.15 -69.66
N GLN A 437 8.72 23.36 -69.72
CA GLN A 437 8.42 22.47 -70.86
C GLN A 437 7.85 23.20 -72.08
N MET A 438 7.03 24.24 -71.88
CA MET A 438 6.47 25.07 -72.95
C MET A 438 7.50 26.03 -73.54
N ARG A 439 8.49 26.45 -72.75
CA ARG A 439 9.64 27.22 -73.21
C ARG A 439 10.74 26.25 -73.64
N GLY A 440 10.54 25.57 -74.77
CA GLY A 440 11.59 24.77 -75.40
C GLY A 440 12.77 25.65 -75.81
N GLN A 441 13.74 25.82 -74.91
CA GLN A 441 15.11 26.29 -75.16
C GLN A 441 16.00 26.04 -73.93
N ASP A 442 17.28 25.77 -74.20
CA ASP A 442 18.33 25.29 -73.29
C ASP A 442 18.34 25.88 -71.86
N PRO A 443 18.63 25.07 -70.83
CA PRO A 443 18.68 25.47 -69.42
C PRO A 443 19.97 26.25 -69.04
N LYS A 444 20.50 27.10 -69.94
CA LYS A 444 21.66 27.98 -69.67
C LYS A 444 21.43 29.46 -69.97
N THR A 445 20.27 29.86 -70.50
CA THR A 445 20.06 31.25 -70.96
C THR A 445 19.06 32.06 -70.12
N LEU A 446 18.46 31.49 -69.07
CA LEU A 446 17.50 32.21 -68.20
C LEU A 446 18.07 32.69 -66.87
N LEU A 447 19.34 32.42 -66.58
CA LEU A 447 20.03 32.95 -65.39
C LEU A 447 20.78 34.26 -65.68
N ALA A 448 20.61 34.88 -66.85
CA ALA A 448 21.41 36.02 -67.28
C ALA A 448 20.66 37.37 -67.41
N GLU A 449 19.35 37.43 -67.20
CA GLU A 449 18.59 38.69 -67.28
C GLU A 449 17.64 38.86 -66.09
N ASN A 450 18.24 39.06 -64.92
CA ASN A 450 17.77 40.00 -63.90
C ASN A 450 18.85 40.09 -62.82
N MET A 451 20.02 40.55 -63.24
CA MET A 451 20.94 41.27 -62.36
C MET A 451 20.74 42.75 -62.61
N SER A 452 19.92 43.37 -61.78
CA SER A 452 20.05 44.79 -61.47
C SER A 452 19.67 45.00 -60.02
N GLU A 453 20.74 45.12 -59.22
CA GLU A 453 20.84 45.98 -58.05
C GLU A 453 20.04 45.57 -56.80
N ILE A 454 20.71 44.83 -55.92
CA ILE A 454 21.10 45.33 -54.59
C ILE A 454 22.43 44.68 -54.19
N SER A 455 23.37 45.53 -53.80
CA SER A 455 24.77 45.25 -53.43
C SER A 455 24.96 44.16 -52.38
N PRO A 456 26.12 43.47 -52.39
CA PRO A 456 26.52 42.57 -51.33
C PRO A 456 27.13 43.38 -50.17
N ASN A 457 26.46 43.39 -49.02
CA ASN A 457 27.13 43.66 -47.75
C ASN A 457 27.06 42.40 -46.89
N SER A 458 27.87 41.41 -47.28
CA SER A 458 28.19 40.25 -46.46
C SER A 458 29.04 40.71 -45.27
N LYS A 459 28.39 41.16 -44.20
CA LYS A 459 28.93 40.95 -42.86
C LYS A 459 28.50 39.56 -42.42
N HIS A 460 29.45 38.63 -42.49
CA HIS A 460 29.41 37.41 -41.71
C HIS A 460 29.18 37.78 -40.24
N ILE A 461 27.96 37.57 -39.76
CA ILE A 461 27.72 37.26 -38.36
C ILE A 461 27.12 35.87 -38.36
N LYS A 462 27.99 34.92 -38.02
CA LYS A 462 27.60 33.55 -37.67
C LYS A 462 26.58 33.66 -36.53
N PRO A 463 25.39 33.02 -36.60
CA PRO A 463 24.79 32.55 -35.38
C PRO A 463 25.65 31.38 -34.93
N ASP A 464 26.37 31.67 -33.86
CA ASP A 464 27.10 30.76 -33.01
C ASP A 464 26.27 29.49 -32.78
N MET A 465 26.75 28.38 -33.34
CA MET A 465 26.29 27.05 -32.99
C MET A 465 26.97 26.70 -31.67
N SER A 466 26.51 27.33 -30.60
CA SER A 466 26.92 27.05 -29.22
C SER A 466 25.69 26.92 -28.33
N VAL A 467 24.69 26.16 -28.77
CA VAL A 467 23.83 25.47 -27.79
C VAL A 467 24.67 24.32 -27.25
N VAL A 468 25.48 24.68 -26.26
CA VAL A 468 25.97 23.78 -25.23
C VAL A 468 24.75 23.01 -24.72
N ILE A 469 24.63 21.75 -25.15
CA ILE A 469 23.91 20.75 -24.38
C ILE A 469 24.70 20.64 -23.09
N GLN A 470 24.34 21.46 -22.09
CA GLN A 470 24.60 21.11 -20.71
C GLN A 470 23.72 19.90 -20.44
N SER A 471 24.28 18.74 -20.76
CA SER A 471 23.93 17.51 -20.10
C SER A 471 23.97 17.81 -18.61
N LYS A 472 22.79 17.88 -17.98
CA LYS A 472 22.70 17.65 -16.55
C LYS A 472 23.29 16.27 -16.35
N THR A 473 24.51 16.26 -15.84
CA THR A 473 25.21 15.12 -15.30
C THR A 473 24.24 14.33 -14.44
N THR A 474 23.89 13.15 -14.93
CA THR A 474 23.43 12.06 -14.08
C THR A 474 24.44 11.91 -12.95
N ILE A 475 23.98 12.09 -11.72
CA ILE A 475 24.76 11.78 -10.51
C ILE A 475 25.02 10.29 -10.54
N ASP A 476 26.23 9.92 -10.95
CA ASP A 476 26.75 8.56 -10.80
C ASP A 476 27.03 8.37 -9.32
N SER A 477 26.22 7.54 -8.66
CA SER A 477 26.07 7.45 -7.20
C SER A 477 27.26 6.81 -6.47
N ASN A 478 28.45 6.75 -7.09
CA ASN A 478 29.59 5.98 -6.59
C ASN A 478 30.94 6.74 -6.60
N LYS A 479 30.96 8.08 -6.59
CA LYS A 479 32.20 8.85 -6.40
C LYS A 479 32.09 9.84 -5.22
N PRO A 480 33.06 9.87 -4.28
CA PRO A 480 33.00 10.78 -3.15
C PRO A 480 33.22 12.23 -3.60
N LEU A 481 32.35 13.14 -3.12
CA LEU A 481 32.33 14.56 -3.46
C LEU A 481 33.58 15.31 -2.95
N SER A 482 34.00 16.33 -3.70
CA SER A 482 35.14 17.19 -3.34
C SER A 482 34.75 18.31 -2.36
N LEU A 483 35.73 18.83 -1.62
CA LEU A 483 35.53 19.84 -0.56
C LEU A 483 34.92 21.16 -1.07
N ASP A 484 35.16 21.50 -2.35
CA ASP A 484 34.62 22.73 -2.95
C ASP A 484 33.13 22.59 -3.30
N GLU A 485 32.68 21.38 -3.66
CA GLU A 485 31.27 21.07 -3.92
C GLU A 485 30.44 21.08 -2.62
N LEU A 486 31.05 20.68 -1.51
CA LEU A 486 30.41 20.66 -0.19
C LEU A 486 30.20 22.08 0.38
N ARG A 487 31.10 23.02 0.05
CA ARG A 487 30.97 24.43 0.43
C ARG A 487 29.90 25.16 -0.37
N ALA A 488 29.67 24.77 -1.63
CA ALA A 488 28.64 25.35 -2.47
C ALA A 488 27.20 24.96 -2.07
N MET A 489 27.03 23.93 -1.24
CA MET A 489 25.71 23.50 -0.73
C MET A 489 25.33 24.10 0.64
N ILE A 490 26.21 24.90 1.27
CA ILE A 490 26.02 25.44 2.63
C ILE A 490 25.66 26.96 2.61
N VAL A 491 25.61 27.60 1.44
CA VAL A 491 25.10 28.98 1.26
C VAL A 491 23.82 28.91 0.45
#